data_AF-A0A093HT12-F1
#
_entry.id   AF-A0A093HT12-F1
#
_cell.length_a   1.000
_cell.length_b   1.000
_cell.length_c   1.000
_cell.angle_alpha   90.00
_cell.angle_beta   90.00
_cell.angle_gamma   90.00
#
_symmetry.space_group_name_H-M   'P 1'
#
loop_
_entity.id
_entity.type
_entity.pdbx_description
1 polymer ?
#
loop_
_entity_poly.entity_id
_entity_poly.type
_entity_poly.pdbx_seq_one_letter_code
_entity_poly.pdbx_strand_id
1 'polypeptide(L)'
;MTLEVAERNKLTEQLQEKVSSLEKKLERNLSGDEHVQELLKEKATLEQKLEETRQQVLTDRTHHTETVNWLEAQNKELEQKLQIATEALKKREEAAAEQDVKNQKLQTDLEDERSKLQQQILSEKHQYDQKVTGLESQIAALETAWEFDKTAAQHKISQLEKENENLNGSKEEYESSLKKQESELNRLKNELSSRETVSIEIAKALEETRKQREELQQQVSHLASLIKEKEQLIDEKSVMLLKQKEELNQLSQDHEAVLLQMRQLQTDIEASNSQALEKEEMARKEVDELKLQIQECLLAREHEKHVSELEESMRALNNKHFHSPENHGVEQNGEVAAADVIQLQKDNRELEQQIAEKNKMIKQLQQRMTELKKTLQKELKIRPDSEIPEVREKANSEVPNASVTVTNNSDLNDSREINFEYLKHVVLKFMSCRESEAFHLIKAVSVLLNFSQEEENMLKETLEYKMSWFGSKPSPKGSIRPSISSPRTLW
;
A
#
# COMPACT_ATOMS: atom_id res chain seq x y z
N MET A 1 48.77 98.02 114.82
CA MET A 1 48.85 99.50 114.76
C MET A 1 48.26 100.19 116.01
N THR A 2 47.10 99.81 116.54
CA THR A 2 46.55 100.38 117.80
C THR A 2 47.23 99.88 119.08
N LEU A 3 47.68 98.61 119.10
CA LEU A 3 48.39 97.99 120.23
C LEU A 3 49.83 98.54 120.40
N GLU A 4 50.57 98.73 119.30
CA GLU A 4 51.91 99.35 119.34
C GLU A 4 51.90 100.81 119.82
N VAL A 5 50.84 101.58 119.49
CA VAL A 5 50.70 102.97 119.96
C VAL A 5 50.40 103.01 121.46
N ALA A 6 49.60 102.06 121.98
CA ALA A 6 49.34 101.94 123.41
C ALA A 6 50.59 101.55 124.20
N GLU A 7 51.40 100.62 123.68
CA GLU A 7 52.67 100.22 124.29
C GLU A 7 53.71 101.36 124.26
N ARG A 8 53.82 102.11 123.15
CA ARG A 8 54.68 103.32 123.08
C ARG A 8 54.25 104.40 124.05
N ASN A 9 52.93 104.65 124.19
CA ASN A 9 52.43 105.66 125.12
C ASN A 9 52.71 105.27 126.57
N LYS A 10 52.48 104.00 126.94
CA LYS A 10 52.81 103.47 128.28
C LYS A 10 54.30 103.58 128.61
N LEU A 11 55.17 103.30 127.64
CA LEU A 11 56.62 103.45 127.80
C LEU A 11 57.03 104.93 127.92
N THR A 12 56.38 105.82 127.18
CA THR A 12 56.64 107.27 127.24
C THR A 12 56.23 107.83 128.60
N GLU A 13 55.08 107.42 129.14
CA GLU A 13 54.61 107.76 130.48
C GLU A 13 55.58 107.28 131.56
N GLN A 14 56.03 106.02 131.48
CA GLN A 14 57.02 105.46 132.40
C GLN A 14 58.37 106.19 132.35
N LEU A 15 58.83 106.58 131.16
CA LEU A 15 60.06 107.34 131.00
C LEU A 15 59.93 108.76 131.54
N GLN A 16 58.79 109.41 131.31
CA GLN A 16 58.53 110.76 131.77
C GLN A 16 58.42 110.83 133.32
N GLU A 17 57.78 109.83 133.94
CA GLU A 17 57.73 109.69 135.39
C GLU A 17 59.13 109.42 135.99
N LYS A 18 59.98 108.67 135.28
CA LYS A 18 61.38 108.42 135.67
C LYS A 18 62.25 109.67 135.54
N VAL A 19 62.06 110.48 134.49
CA VAL A 19 62.73 111.78 134.33
C VAL A 19 62.31 112.73 135.45
N SER A 20 61.01 112.85 135.73
CA SER A 20 60.52 113.66 136.86
C SER A 20 61.02 113.15 138.21
N SER A 21 61.17 111.84 138.40
CA SER A 21 61.75 111.26 139.62
C SER A 21 63.25 111.57 139.76
N LEU A 22 64.01 111.53 138.65
CA LEU A 22 65.43 111.85 138.64
C LEU A 22 65.70 113.36 138.82
N GLU A 23 64.89 114.23 138.21
CA GLU A 23 64.94 115.68 138.41
C GLU A 23 64.66 116.03 139.88
N LYS A 24 63.66 115.39 140.50
CA LYS A 24 63.32 115.57 141.92
C LYS A 24 64.39 115.03 142.89
N LYS A 25 65.23 114.09 142.45
CA LYS A 25 66.42 113.59 143.19
C LYS A 25 67.62 114.56 143.08
N LEU A 26 67.70 115.38 142.03
CA LEU A 26 68.82 116.31 141.81
C LEU A 26 68.66 117.63 142.60
N GLU A 27 67.44 118.12 142.81
CA GLU A 27 67.17 119.38 143.51
C GLU A 27 67.12 119.25 145.05
N ARG A 28 67.17 118.03 145.60
CA ARG A 28 66.99 117.76 147.03
C ARG A 28 68.31 117.37 147.69
N ASN A 29 69.01 118.36 148.26
CA ASN A 29 70.11 118.11 149.21
C ASN A 29 69.54 117.54 150.52
N LEU A 30 69.33 116.22 150.56
CA LEU A 30 68.71 115.48 151.66
C LEU A 30 69.75 115.07 152.72
N SER A 31 69.35 115.05 153.99
CA SER A 31 70.22 114.58 155.09
C SER A 31 70.30 113.04 155.14
N GLY A 32 71.34 112.47 155.76
CA GLY A 32 71.60 111.02 155.73
C GLY A 32 70.44 110.13 156.19
N ASP A 33 69.58 110.62 157.10
CA ASP A 33 68.41 109.88 157.59
C ASP A 33 67.25 109.84 156.56
N GLU A 34 67.10 110.91 155.77
CA GLU A 34 66.13 110.96 154.67
C GLU A 34 66.51 110.01 153.54
N HIS A 35 67.82 109.85 153.28
CA HIS A 35 68.32 108.89 152.29
C HIS A 35 68.01 107.44 152.67
N VAL A 36 68.12 107.08 153.95
CA VAL A 36 67.77 105.75 154.45
C VAL A 36 66.27 105.52 154.39
N GLN A 37 65.44 106.50 154.74
CA GLN A 37 63.98 106.38 154.59
C GLN A 37 63.55 106.20 153.13
N GLU A 38 64.16 106.93 152.21
CA GLU A 38 63.84 106.82 150.79
C GLU A 38 64.30 105.46 150.23
N LEU A 39 65.47 104.96 150.65
CA LEU A 39 65.92 103.59 150.35
C LEU A 39 65.01 102.51 150.94
N LEU A 40 64.47 102.69 152.15
CA LEU A 40 63.54 101.74 152.75
C LEU A 40 62.19 101.74 152.02
N LYS A 41 61.71 102.90 151.56
CA LYS A 41 60.52 103.00 150.70
C LYS A 41 60.77 102.37 149.34
N GLU A 42 61.94 102.60 148.75
CA GLU A 42 62.35 101.97 147.50
C GLU A 42 62.46 100.44 147.65
N LYS A 43 63.06 99.95 148.73
CA LYS A 43 63.10 98.53 149.07
C LYS A 43 61.70 97.95 149.22
N ALA A 44 60.81 98.59 149.99
CA ALA A 44 59.45 98.11 150.19
C ALA A 44 58.64 98.07 148.89
N THR A 45 58.78 99.10 148.03
CA THR A 45 58.11 99.12 146.72
C THR A 45 58.68 98.08 145.75
N LEU A 46 60.00 97.82 145.80
CA LEU A 46 60.62 96.75 145.01
C LEU A 46 60.24 95.36 145.53
N GLU A 47 60.15 95.16 146.84
CA GLU A 47 59.66 93.92 147.45
C GLU A 47 58.21 93.64 147.07
N GLN A 48 57.35 94.68 147.09
CA GLN A 48 55.98 94.58 146.61
C GLN A 48 55.93 94.23 145.12
N LYS A 49 56.69 94.92 144.26
CA LYS A 49 56.76 94.61 142.82
C LYS A 49 57.29 93.21 142.54
N LEU A 50 58.26 92.74 143.32
CA LEU A 50 58.77 91.38 143.22
C LEU A 50 57.69 90.36 143.58
N GLU A 51 56.93 90.63 144.64
CA GLU A 51 55.82 89.75 145.05
C GLU A 51 54.67 89.77 144.05
N GLU A 52 54.28 90.93 143.52
CA GLU A 52 53.30 91.07 142.44
C GLU A 52 53.75 90.31 141.18
N THR A 53 55.03 90.42 140.80
CA THR A 53 55.59 89.69 139.65
C THR A 53 55.57 88.18 139.92
N ARG A 54 55.88 87.73 141.14
CA ARG A 54 55.82 86.31 141.52
C ARG A 54 54.39 85.77 141.47
N GLN A 55 53.41 86.53 141.97
CA GLN A 55 52.00 86.17 141.91
C GLN A 55 51.51 86.11 140.46
N GLN A 56 51.87 87.10 139.63
CA GLN A 56 51.54 87.11 138.20
C GLN A 56 52.15 85.89 137.47
N VAL A 57 53.43 85.60 137.72
CA VAL A 57 54.09 84.42 137.14
C VAL A 57 53.42 83.13 137.63
N LEU A 58 52.97 83.08 138.89
CA LEU A 58 52.23 81.93 139.41
C LEU A 58 50.87 81.76 138.69
N THR A 59 50.11 82.83 138.52
CA THR A 59 48.81 82.81 137.83
C THR A 59 48.95 82.48 136.34
N ASP A 60 49.98 83.03 135.69
CA ASP A 60 50.28 82.73 134.28
C ASP A 60 50.71 81.26 134.15
N ARG A 61 51.50 80.76 135.11
CA ARG A 61 51.90 79.34 135.15
C ARG A 61 50.70 78.43 135.35
N THR A 62 49.76 78.76 136.24
CA THR A 62 48.55 77.94 136.43
C THR A 62 47.66 77.96 135.19
N HIS A 63 47.41 79.14 134.62
CA HIS A 63 46.62 79.26 133.39
C HIS A 63 47.26 78.51 132.22
N HIS A 64 48.59 78.62 132.07
CA HIS A 64 49.33 77.86 131.08
C HIS A 64 49.21 76.35 131.31
N THR A 65 49.33 75.88 132.56
CA THR A 65 49.18 74.46 132.91
C THR A 65 47.77 73.95 132.58
N GLU A 66 46.72 74.71 132.89
CA GLU A 66 45.34 74.37 132.53
C GLU A 66 45.14 74.30 131.01
N THR A 67 45.69 75.28 130.28
CA THR A 67 45.62 75.32 128.81
C THR A 67 46.36 74.12 128.20
N VAL A 68 47.54 73.76 128.72
CA VAL A 68 48.29 72.59 128.29
C VAL A 68 47.50 71.31 128.57
N ASN A 69 46.94 71.15 129.77
CA ASN A 69 46.13 69.97 130.12
C ASN A 69 44.90 69.83 129.21
N TRP A 70 44.23 70.95 128.88
CA TRP A 70 43.10 70.95 127.95
C TRP A 70 43.53 70.57 126.53
N LEU A 71 44.62 71.13 126.03
CA LEU A 71 45.19 70.78 124.73
C LEU A 71 45.65 69.31 124.68
N GLU A 72 46.24 68.78 125.74
CA GLU A 72 46.62 67.36 125.84
C GLU A 72 45.39 66.44 125.83
N ALA A 73 44.33 66.80 126.54
CA ALA A 73 43.08 66.05 126.52
C ALA A 73 42.43 66.06 125.13
N GLN A 74 42.41 67.23 124.48
CA GLN A 74 41.90 67.37 123.12
C GLN A 74 42.75 66.57 122.11
N ASN A 75 44.09 66.62 122.23
CA ASN A 75 44.99 65.83 121.37
C ASN A 75 44.73 64.34 121.53
N LYS A 76 44.57 63.84 122.76
CA LYS A 76 44.21 62.43 123.02
C LYS A 76 42.86 62.05 122.41
N GLU A 77 41.85 62.91 122.50
CA GLU A 77 40.55 62.65 121.89
C GLU A 77 40.63 62.63 120.36
N LEU A 78 41.39 63.54 119.76
CA LEU A 78 41.63 63.57 118.32
C LEU A 78 42.42 62.35 117.85
N GLU A 79 43.45 61.92 118.58
CA GLU A 79 44.19 60.68 118.31
C GLU A 79 43.28 59.46 118.34
N GLN A 80 42.40 59.34 119.35
CA GLN A 80 41.42 58.26 119.43
C GLN A 80 40.43 58.28 118.26
N LYS A 81 39.89 59.45 117.90
CA LYS A 81 38.98 59.59 116.75
C LYS A 81 39.67 59.24 115.44
N LEU A 82 40.92 59.67 115.28
CA LEU A 82 41.74 59.34 114.12
C LEU A 82 41.95 57.83 114.03
N GLN A 83 42.31 57.18 115.14
CA GLN A 83 42.48 55.72 115.17
C GLN A 83 41.20 54.97 114.79
N ILE A 84 40.04 55.35 115.37
CA ILE A 84 38.74 54.73 115.02
C ILE A 84 38.42 54.95 113.54
N ALA A 85 38.65 56.15 113.00
CA ALA A 85 38.42 56.45 111.59
C ALA A 85 39.36 55.64 110.68
N THR A 86 40.63 55.48 111.04
CA THR A 86 41.60 54.65 110.31
C THR A 86 41.19 53.18 110.32
N GLU A 87 40.78 52.64 111.47
CA GLU A 87 40.30 51.26 111.58
C GLU A 87 39.00 51.04 110.79
N ALA A 88 38.07 51.99 110.81
CA ALA A 88 36.83 51.94 110.04
C ALA A 88 37.10 52.01 108.52
N LEU A 89 38.04 52.86 108.10
CA LEU A 89 38.48 52.95 106.70
C LEU A 89 39.09 51.63 106.24
N LYS A 90 40.01 51.06 107.03
CA LYS A 90 40.64 49.77 106.72
C LYS A 90 39.61 48.65 106.54
N LYS A 91 38.64 48.53 107.45
CA LYS A 91 37.56 47.53 107.33
C LYS A 91 36.71 47.74 106.07
N ARG A 92 36.45 48.99 105.69
CA ARG A 92 35.70 49.30 104.47
C ARG A 92 36.51 48.99 103.21
N GLU A 93 37.82 49.26 103.22
CA GLU A 93 38.73 48.89 102.13
C GLU A 93 38.81 47.37 101.95
N GLU A 94 38.92 46.61 103.05
CA GLU A 94 38.89 45.14 103.03
C GLU A 94 37.54 44.62 102.47
N ALA A 95 36.41 45.17 102.92
CA ALA A 95 35.09 44.79 102.40
C ALA A 95 34.89 45.16 100.92
N ALA A 96 35.43 46.31 100.47
CA ALA A 96 35.41 46.70 99.07
C ALA A 96 36.26 45.76 98.22
N ALA A 97 37.46 45.39 98.69
CA ALA A 97 38.32 44.43 98.01
C ALA A 97 37.68 43.04 97.91
N GLU A 98 37.03 42.55 98.97
CA GLU A 98 36.30 41.27 98.93
C GLU A 98 35.14 41.31 97.92
N GLN A 99 34.39 42.42 97.89
CA GLN A 99 33.31 42.61 96.92
C GLN A 99 33.83 42.70 95.47
N ASP A 100 34.98 43.34 95.26
CA ASP A 100 35.63 43.42 93.94
C ASP A 100 36.07 42.03 93.45
N VAL A 101 36.64 41.21 94.33
CA VAL A 101 36.98 39.80 94.02
C VAL A 101 35.72 39.01 93.66
N LYS A 102 34.63 39.18 94.41
CA LYS A 102 33.36 38.52 94.12
C LYS A 102 32.77 38.96 92.77
N ASN A 103 32.83 40.25 92.46
CA ASN A 103 32.38 40.79 91.18
C ASN A 103 33.23 40.26 90.01
N GLN A 104 34.56 40.21 90.17
CA GLN A 104 35.47 39.62 89.18
C GLN A 104 35.15 38.15 88.92
N LYS A 105 34.92 37.36 89.96
CA LYS A 105 34.53 35.95 89.82
C LYS A 105 33.20 35.77 89.09
N LEU A 106 32.19 36.57 89.43
CA LEU A 106 30.91 36.53 88.71
C LEU A 106 31.08 36.93 87.25
N GLN A 107 31.95 37.89 86.95
CA GLN A 107 32.23 38.32 85.60
C GLN A 107 32.94 37.22 84.78
N THR A 108 33.89 36.50 85.37
CA THR A 108 34.52 35.35 84.71
C THR A 108 33.54 34.20 84.47
N ASP A 109 32.72 33.85 85.45
CA ASP A 109 31.73 32.78 85.32
C ASP A 109 30.69 33.10 84.21
N LEU A 110 30.25 34.37 84.12
CA LEU A 110 29.36 34.83 83.05
C LEU A 110 30.02 34.81 81.67
N GLU A 111 31.31 35.14 81.57
CA GLU A 111 32.07 35.11 80.33
C GLU A 111 32.27 33.67 79.82
N ASP A 112 32.54 32.73 80.74
CA ASP A 112 32.69 31.31 80.43
C ASP A 112 31.38 30.70 79.94
N GLU A 113 30.25 30.97 80.61
CA GLU A 113 28.93 30.52 80.16
C GLU A 113 28.52 31.17 78.84
N ARG A 114 28.85 32.46 78.61
CA ARG A 114 28.62 33.11 77.31
C ARG A 114 29.41 32.41 76.20
N SER A 115 30.68 32.10 76.46
CA SER A 115 31.56 31.43 75.50
C SER A 115 31.06 30.02 75.17
N LYS A 116 30.61 29.27 76.18
CA LYS A 116 30.03 27.93 76.02
C LYS A 116 28.72 27.96 75.23
N LEU A 117 27.80 28.87 75.54
CA LEU A 117 26.56 29.05 74.78
C LEU A 117 26.85 29.46 73.34
N GLN A 118 27.81 30.37 73.12
CA GLN A 118 28.23 30.78 71.78
C GLN A 118 28.80 29.60 70.97
N GLN A 119 29.63 28.75 71.60
CA GLN A 119 30.16 27.54 70.96
C GLN A 119 29.03 26.55 70.62
N GLN A 120 28.06 26.36 71.52
CA GLN A 120 26.91 25.49 71.26
C GLN A 120 26.09 26.01 70.08
N ILE A 121 25.77 27.31 70.05
CA ILE A 121 25.04 27.96 68.94
C ILE A 121 25.78 27.76 67.61
N LEU A 122 27.11 27.95 67.58
CA LEU A 122 27.91 27.74 66.38
C LEU A 122 27.89 26.27 65.93
N SER A 123 27.96 25.32 66.87
CA SER A 123 27.92 23.89 66.55
C SER A 123 26.55 23.46 66.01
N GLU A 124 25.46 23.92 66.61
CA GLU A 124 24.10 23.63 66.16
C GLU A 124 23.83 24.28 64.80
N LYS A 125 24.24 25.55 64.62
CA LYS A 125 24.17 26.24 63.34
C LYS A 125 24.89 25.45 62.25
N HIS A 126 26.11 25.01 62.51
CA HIS A 126 26.87 24.21 61.54
C HIS A 126 26.16 22.90 61.18
N GLN A 127 25.55 22.22 62.15
CA GLN A 127 24.76 21.01 61.88
C GLN A 127 23.52 21.30 61.03
N TYR A 128 22.82 22.40 61.26
CA TYR A 128 21.68 22.79 60.44
C TYR A 128 22.13 23.19 59.02
N ASP A 129 23.22 23.94 58.87
CA ASP A 129 23.79 24.29 57.56
C ASP A 129 24.18 23.04 56.77
N GLN A 130 24.79 22.03 57.42
CA GLN A 130 25.08 20.73 56.79
C GLN A 130 23.81 19.98 56.36
N LYS A 131 22.74 20.01 57.18
CA LYS A 131 21.46 19.40 56.81
C LYS A 131 20.79 20.12 55.64
N VAL A 132 20.82 21.45 55.63
CA VAL A 132 20.26 22.28 54.56
C VAL A 132 21.00 22.00 53.25
N THR A 133 22.33 22.07 53.24
CA THR A 133 23.13 21.77 52.05
C THR A 133 22.95 20.33 51.55
N GLY A 134 22.78 19.37 52.46
CA GLY A 134 22.46 17.99 52.12
C GLY A 134 21.08 17.83 51.46
N LEU A 135 20.06 18.53 51.96
CA LEU A 135 18.72 18.54 51.36
C LEU A 135 18.69 19.28 50.03
N GLU A 136 19.37 20.43 49.91
CA GLU A 136 19.52 21.17 48.66
C GLU A 136 20.18 20.31 47.58
N SER A 137 21.22 19.54 47.93
CA SER A 137 21.87 18.61 47.01
C SER A 137 20.94 17.48 46.55
N GLN A 138 20.08 16.96 47.46
CA GLN A 138 19.08 15.95 47.11
C GLN A 138 17.99 16.51 46.20
N ILE A 139 17.51 17.73 46.47
CA ILE A 139 16.54 18.42 45.62
C ILE A 139 17.12 18.62 44.23
N ALA A 140 18.34 19.14 44.11
CA ALA A 140 19.01 19.31 42.82
C ALA A 140 19.18 17.97 42.06
N ALA A 141 19.57 16.90 42.75
CA ALA A 141 19.68 15.58 42.13
C ALA A 141 18.32 15.06 41.62
N LEU A 142 17.25 15.21 42.40
CA LEU A 142 15.89 14.83 42.00
C LEU A 142 15.38 15.68 40.83
N GLU A 143 15.64 16.98 40.82
CA GLU A 143 15.27 17.88 39.72
C GLU A 143 15.98 17.48 38.41
N THR A 144 17.29 17.16 38.48
CA THR A 144 18.02 16.68 37.29
C THR A 144 17.51 15.33 36.79
N ALA A 145 17.22 14.39 37.68
CA ALA A 145 16.64 13.10 37.32
C ALA A 145 15.25 13.25 36.69
N TRP A 146 14.41 14.13 37.26
CA TRP A 146 13.08 14.41 36.73
C TRP A 146 13.12 15.06 35.34
N GLU A 147 14.02 16.03 35.10
CA GLU A 147 14.18 16.61 33.75
C GLU A 147 14.74 15.58 32.75
N PHE A 148 15.62 14.68 33.19
CA PHE A 148 16.07 13.56 32.33
C PHE A 148 14.91 12.64 31.95
N ASP A 149 14.09 12.22 32.92
CA ASP A 149 12.94 11.35 32.66
C ASP A 149 11.90 12.04 31.77
N LYS A 150 11.65 13.33 31.98
CA LYS A 150 10.76 14.15 31.15
C LYS A 150 11.27 14.25 29.72
N THR A 151 12.55 14.51 29.51
CA THR A 151 13.14 14.57 28.16
C THR A 151 13.17 13.21 27.47
N ALA A 152 13.44 12.12 28.20
CA ALA A 152 13.38 10.76 27.69
C ALA A 152 11.94 10.36 27.27
N ALA A 153 10.94 10.70 28.09
CA ALA A 153 9.53 10.48 27.78
C ALA A 153 9.10 11.29 26.56
N GLN A 154 9.49 12.56 26.47
CA GLN A 154 9.19 13.42 25.31
C GLN A 154 9.80 12.86 24.02
N HIS A 155 11.07 12.42 24.07
CA HIS A 155 11.70 11.78 22.92
C HIS A 155 10.98 10.50 22.51
N LYS A 156 10.53 9.69 23.48
CA LYS A 156 9.77 8.47 23.18
C LYS A 156 8.41 8.76 22.54
N ILE A 157 7.71 9.80 23.00
CA ILE A 157 6.45 10.26 22.42
C ILE A 157 6.68 10.68 20.96
N SER A 158 7.66 11.54 20.68
CA SER A 158 7.96 11.97 19.31
C SER A 158 8.39 10.82 18.39
N GLN A 159 9.08 9.81 18.93
CA GLN A 159 9.40 8.60 18.16
C GLN A 159 8.13 7.82 17.78
N LEU A 160 7.21 7.62 18.72
CA LEU A 160 5.94 6.92 18.50
C LEU A 160 5.01 7.70 17.55
N GLU A 161 4.99 9.03 17.64
CA GLU A 161 4.26 9.90 16.71
C GLU A 161 4.77 9.70 15.28
N LYS A 162 6.09 9.72 15.08
CA LYS A 162 6.71 9.46 13.77
C LYS A 162 6.43 8.05 13.24
N GLU A 163 6.46 7.04 14.11
CA GLU A 163 6.11 5.67 13.72
C GLU A 163 4.64 5.55 13.32
N ASN A 164 3.74 6.21 14.04
CA ASN A 164 2.31 6.29 13.69
C ASN A 164 2.08 7.00 12.36
N GLU A 165 2.78 8.10 12.09
CA GLU A 165 2.71 8.80 10.79
C GLU A 165 3.16 7.88 9.64
N ASN A 166 4.26 7.16 9.82
CA ASN A 166 4.75 6.21 8.82
C ASN A 166 3.74 5.06 8.59
N LEU A 167 3.23 4.45 9.67
CA LEU A 167 2.24 3.38 9.58
C LEU A 167 0.95 3.86 8.92
N ASN A 168 0.51 5.08 9.22
CA ASN A 168 -0.66 5.66 8.59
C ASN A 168 -0.41 5.91 7.09
N GLY A 169 0.77 6.42 6.72
CA GLY A 169 1.17 6.57 5.32
C GLY A 169 1.15 5.22 4.56
N SER A 170 1.76 4.17 5.12
CA SER A 170 1.71 2.83 4.51
C SER A 170 0.28 2.28 4.42
N LYS A 171 -0.56 2.53 5.43
CA LYS A 171 -1.97 2.13 5.41
C LYS A 171 -2.73 2.81 4.26
N GLU A 172 -2.54 4.12 4.07
CA GLU A 172 -3.16 4.88 2.98
C GLU A 172 -2.68 4.39 1.59
N GLU A 173 -1.42 4.01 1.46
CA GLU A 173 -0.87 3.40 0.24
C GLU A 173 -1.51 2.03 -0.05
N TYR A 174 -1.64 1.17 0.96
CA TYR A 174 -2.31 -0.12 0.83
C TYR A 174 -3.79 0.03 0.50
N GLU A 175 -4.51 0.94 1.16
CA GLU A 175 -5.91 1.24 0.84
C GLU A 175 -6.07 1.76 -0.59
N SER A 176 -5.16 2.64 -1.05
CA SER A 176 -5.15 3.14 -2.42
C SER A 176 -4.88 2.04 -3.44
N SER A 177 -3.94 1.13 -3.15
CA SER A 177 -3.63 -0.03 -3.99
C SER A 177 -4.80 -1.01 -4.06
N LEU A 178 -5.41 -1.31 -2.92
CA LEU A 178 -6.59 -2.18 -2.81
C LEU A 178 -7.75 -1.62 -3.63
N LYS A 179 -8.03 -0.32 -3.53
CA LYS A 179 -9.08 0.34 -4.31
C LYS A 179 -8.82 0.25 -5.82
N LYS A 180 -7.56 0.36 -6.26
CA LYS A 180 -7.19 0.16 -7.68
C LYS A 180 -7.44 -1.28 -8.12
N GLN A 181 -7.00 -2.26 -7.34
CA GLN A 181 -7.24 -3.67 -7.63
C GLN A 181 -8.74 -4.02 -7.67
N GLU A 182 -9.53 -3.47 -6.75
CA GLU A 182 -10.99 -3.65 -6.74
C GLU A 182 -11.63 -3.07 -8.01
N SER A 183 -11.19 -1.88 -8.44
CA SER A 183 -11.67 -1.27 -9.68
C SER A 183 -11.31 -2.08 -10.93
N GLU A 184 -10.11 -2.68 -10.97
CA GLU A 184 -9.65 -3.54 -12.06
C GLU A 184 -10.39 -4.88 -12.08
N LEU A 185 -10.62 -5.49 -10.91
CA LEU A 185 -11.43 -6.70 -10.79
C LEU A 185 -12.85 -6.46 -11.31
N ASN A 186 -13.46 -5.34 -10.93
CA ASN A 186 -14.79 -4.99 -11.42
C ASN A 186 -14.80 -4.76 -12.95
N ARG A 187 -13.76 -4.12 -13.50
CA ARG A 187 -13.58 -3.97 -14.95
C ARG A 187 -13.48 -5.32 -15.65
N LEU A 188 -12.63 -6.23 -15.17
CA LEU A 188 -12.45 -7.56 -15.75
C LEU A 188 -13.71 -8.42 -15.63
N LYS A 189 -14.45 -8.30 -14.53
CA LYS A 189 -15.75 -8.99 -14.35
C LYS A 189 -16.77 -8.53 -15.39
N ASN A 190 -16.83 -7.24 -15.68
CA ASN A 190 -17.70 -6.69 -16.71
C ASN A 190 -17.24 -7.09 -18.14
N GLU A 191 -15.93 -7.14 -18.38
CA GLU A 191 -15.38 -7.63 -19.65
C GLU A 191 -15.71 -9.11 -19.86
N LEU A 192 -15.60 -9.93 -18.80
CA LEU A 192 -15.94 -11.34 -18.83
C LEU A 192 -17.44 -11.56 -19.10
N SER A 193 -18.32 -10.82 -18.42
CA SER A 193 -19.76 -10.94 -18.65
C SER A 193 -20.13 -10.52 -20.08
N SER A 194 -19.50 -9.47 -20.62
CA SER A 194 -19.66 -9.08 -22.02
C SER A 194 -19.18 -10.18 -22.98
N ARG A 195 -18.01 -10.77 -22.75
CA ARG A 195 -17.53 -11.90 -23.57
C ARG A 195 -18.44 -13.12 -23.49
N GLU A 196 -18.98 -13.42 -22.30
CA GLU A 196 -19.94 -14.50 -22.11
C GLU A 196 -21.20 -14.27 -22.94
N THR A 197 -21.75 -13.04 -22.95
CA THR A 197 -22.91 -12.70 -23.79
C THR A 197 -22.61 -12.90 -25.28
N VAL A 198 -21.46 -12.42 -25.77
CA VAL A 198 -21.05 -12.60 -27.17
C VAL A 198 -20.83 -14.07 -27.50
N SER A 199 -20.24 -14.86 -26.59
CA SER A 199 -20.03 -16.29 -26.81
C SER A 199 -21.34 -17.05 -26.89
N ILE A 200 -22.35 -16.68 -26.09
CA ILE A 200 -23.71 -17.24 -26.18
C ILE A 200 -24.34 -16.90 -27.54
N GLU A 201 -24.20 -15.67 -28.01
CA GLU A 201 -24.71 -15.27 -29.33
C GLU A 201 -24.03 -16.00 -30.49
N ILE A 202 -22.70 -16.17 -30.44
CA ILE A 202 -21.95 -16.97 -31.42
C ILE A 202 -22.44 -18.42 -31.40
N ALA A 203 -22.62 -19.03 -30.22
CA ALA A 203 -23.13 -20.38 -30.11
C ALA A 203 -24.54 -20.52 -30.72
N LYS A 204 -25.43 -19.55 -30.48
CA LYS A 204 -26.76 -19.51 -31.12
C LYS A 204 -26.67 -19.40 -32.64
N ALA A 205 -25.81 -18.52 -33.17
CA ALA A 205 -25.63 -18.36 -34.61
C ALA A 205 -25.04 -19.61 -35.28
N LEU A 206 -24.10 -20.30 -34.61
CA LEU A 206 -23.56 -21.57 -35.08
C LEU A 206 -24.62 -22.67 -35.10
N GLU A 207 -25.46 -22.74 -34.06
CA GLU A 207 -26.57 -23.71 -34.00
C GLU A 207 -27.60 -23.46 -35.11
N GLU A 208 -27.95 -22.20 -35.36
CA GLU A 208 -28.85 -21.83 -36.47
C GLU A 208 -28.24 -22.21 -37.83
N THR A 209 -26.96 -21.90 -38.05
CA THR A 209 -26.24 -22.29 -39.27
C THR A 209 -26.18 -23.82 -39.42
N ARG A 210 -26.03 -24.55 -38.30
CA ARG A 210 -26.05 -26.02 -38.30
C ARG A 210 -27.41 -26.56 -38.72
N LYS A 211 -28.51 -26.02 -38.21
CA LYS A 211 -29.88 -26.40 -38.61
C LYS A 211 -30.11 -26.14 -40.09
N GLN A 212 -29.74 -24.97 -40.60
CA GLN A 212 -29.84 -24.65 -42.03
C GLN A 212 -29.03 -25.62 -42.89
N ARG A 213 -27.81 -25.98 -42.46
CA ARG A 213 -27.00 -27.01 -43.14
C ARG A 213 -27.69 -28.38 -43.12
N GLU A 214 -28.28 -28.79 -41.99
CA GLU A 214 -29.00 -30.06 -41.88
C GLU A 214 -30.25 -30.08 -42.79
N GLU A 215 -30.99 -28.98 -42.89
CA GLU A 215 -32.11 -28.82 -43.84
C GLU A 215 -31.65 -28.91 -45.29
N LEU A 216 -30.60 -28.18 -45.67
CA LEU A 216 -30.02 -28.25 -47.02
C LEU A 216 -29.50 -29.67 -47.32
N GLN A 217 -28.89 -30.34 -46.35
CA GLN A 217 -28.43 -31.72 -46.50
C GLN A 217 -29.61 -32.68 -46.75
N GLN A 218 -30.74 -32.49 -46.05
CA GLN A 218 -31.96 -33.25 -46.31
C GLN A 218 -32.51 -32.98 -47.72
N GLN A 219 -32.54 -31.72 -48.18
CA GLN A 219 -32.95 -31.38 -49.55
C GLN A 219 -32.05 -32.03 -50.61
N VAL A 220 -30.73 -31.97 -50.42
CA VAL A 220 -29.76 -32.63 -51.32
C VAL A 220 -29.98 -34.15 -51.34
N SER A 221 -30.23 -34.78 -50.19
CA SER A 221 -30.51 -36.22 -50.13
C SER A 221 -31.81 -36.62 -50.83
N HIS A 222 -32.84 -35.77 -50.74
CA HIS A 222 -34.10 -35.95 -51.46
C HIS A 222 -33.90 -35.82 -52.97
N LEU A 223 -33.22 -34.76 -53.43
CA LEU A 223 -32.91 -34.56 -54.84
C LEU A 223 -32.03 -35.68 -55.40
N ALA A 224 -31.04 -36.17 -54.64
CA ALA A 224 -30.21 -37.30 -55.04
C ALA A 224 -31.04 -38.59 -55.20
N SER A 225 -32.02 -38.82 -54.30
CA SER A 225 -32.95 -39.95 -54.42
C SER A 225 -33.85 -39.83 -55.65
N LEU A 226 -34.35 -38.62 -55.92
CA LEU A 226 -35.15 -38.33 -57.12
C LEU A 226 -34.33 -38.53 -58.41
N ILE A 227 -33.08 -38.06 -58.44
CA ILE A 227 -32.18 -38.27 -59.58
C ILE A 227 -31.97 -39.76 -59.81
N LYS A 228 -31.68 -40.54 -58.76
CA LYS A 228 -31.52 -42.00 -58.87
C LYS A 228 -32.77 -42.69 -59.42
N GLU A 229 -33.96 -42.26 -58.98
CA GLU A 229 -35.23 -42.77 -59.53
C GLU A 229 -35.38 -42.42 -61.01
N LYS A 230 -35.02 -41.19 -61.42
CA LYS A 230 -35.04 -40.79 -62.83
C LYS A 230 -34.01 -41.53 -63.67
N GLU A 231 -32.81 -41.77 -63.16
CA GLU A 231 -31.79 -42.60 -63.81
C GLU A 231 -32.31 -44.03 -64.01
N GLN A 232 -32.90 -44.63 -62.97
CA GLN A 232 -33.51 -45.96 -63.09
C GLN A 232 -34.63 -45.99 -64.15
N LEU A 233 -35.51 -44.97 -64.17
CA LEU A 233 -36.55 -44.85 -65.21
C LEU A 233 -35.95 -44.67 -66.61
N ILE A 234 -34.86 -43.91 -66.75
CA ILE A 234 -34.15 -43.74 -68.02
C ILE A 234 -33.55 -45.08 -68.48
N ASP A 235 -32.93 -45.84 -67.57
CA ASP A 235 -32.38 -47.16 -67.86
C ASP A 235 -33.49 -48.13 -68.30
N GLU A 236 -34.60 -48.19 -67.57
CA GLU A 236 -35.78 -49.00 -67.93
C GLU A 236 -36.33 -48.63 -69.32
N LYS A 237 -36.45 -47.33 -69.61
CA LYS A 237 -36.88 -46.84 -70.93
C LYS A 237 -35.86 -47.16 -72.02
N SER A 238 -34.57 -47.10 -71.73
CA SER A 238 -33.52 -47.42 -72.69
C SER A 238 -33.51 -48.90 -73.06
N VAL A 239 -33.72 -49.79 -72.07
CA VAL A 239 -33.91 -51.23 -72.31
C VAL A 239 -35.16 -51.48 -73.15
N MET A 240 -36.28 -50.83 -72.84
CA MET A 240 -37.50 -50.95 -73.68
C MET A 240 -37.28 -50.44 -75.11
N LEU A 241 -36.58 -49.31 -75.29
CA LEU A 241 -36.25 -48.78 -76.62
C LEU A 241 -35.32 -49.71 -77.40
N LEU A 242 -34.32 -50.33 -76.74
CA LEU A 242 -33.47 -51.35 -77.36
C LEU A 242 -34.30 -52.54 -77.82
N LYS A 243 -35.21 -53.05 -76.98
CA LYS A 243 -36.11 -54.14 -77.35
C LYS A 243 -37.00 -53.77 -78.54
N GLN A 244 -37.61 -52.57 -78.53
CA GLN A 244 -38.41 -52.09 -79.67
C GLN A 244 -37.57 -51.96 -80.94
N LYS A 245 -36.31 -51.51 -80.82
CA LYS A 245 -35.37 -51.43 -81.96
C LYS A 245 -35.04 -52.82 -82.52
N GLU A 246 -34.82 -53.81 -81.66
CA GLU A 246 -34.60 -55.20 -82.05
C GLU A 246 -35.83 -55.78 -82.76
N GLU A 247 -37.03 -55.57 -82.21
CA GLU A 247 -38.31 -55.97 -82.83
C GLU A 247 -38.50 -55.32 -84.20
N LEU A 248 -38.18 -54.02 -84.34
CA LEU A 248 -38.29 -53.29 -85.60
C LEU A 248 -37.25 -53.78 -86.64
N ASN A 249 -36.03 -54.10 -86.21
CA ASN A 249 -35.03 -54.72 -87.06
C ASN A 249 -35.46 -56.11 -87.52
N GLN A 250 -36.02 -56.94 -86.63
CA GLN A 250 -36.56 -58.25 -86.99
C GLN A 250 -37.69 -58.12 -88.01
N LEU A 251 -38.64 -57.21 -87.76
CA LEU A 251 -39.74 -56.93 -88.68
C LEU A 251 -39.23 -56.42 -90.04
N SER A 252 -38.16 -55.61 -90.05
CA SER A 252 -37.51 -55.16 -91.28
C SER A 252 -36.84 -56.31 -92.04
N GLN A 253 -36.17 -57.23 -91.35
CA GLN A 253 -35.58 -58.43 -91.98
C GLN A 253 -36.66 -59.36 -92.54
N ASP A 254 -37.74 -59.58 -91.78
CA ASP A 254 -38.88 -60.37 -92.22
C ASP A 254 -39.55 -59.71 -93.45
N HIS A 255 -39.70 -58.38 -93.43
CA HIS A 255 -40.21 -57.62 -94.58
C HIS A 255 -39.30 -57.76 -95.81
N GLU A 256 -37.97 -57.67 -95.64
CA GLU A 256 -37.01 -57.87 -96.73
C GLU A 256 -37.05 -59.31 -97.26
N ALA A 257 -37.16 -60.31 -96.37
CA ALA A 257 -37.33 -61.71 -96.75
C ALA A 257 -38.61 -61.94 -97.54
N VAL A 258 -39.72 -61.32 -97.13
CA VAL A 258 -41.00 -61.35 -97.87
C VAL A 258 -40.85 -60.66 -99.22
N LEU A 259 -40.15 -59.53 -99.32
CA LEU A 259 -39.85 -58.87 -100.60
C LEU A 259 -39.01 -59.76 -101.52
N LEU A 260 -38.01 -60.47 -100.98
CA LEU A 260 -37.21 -61.43 -101.74
C LEU A 260 -38.05 -62.62 -102.20
N GLN A 261 -38.91 -63.18 -101.34
CA GLN A 261 -39.86 -64.23 -101.73
C GLN A 261 -40.83 -63.74 -102.80
N MET A 262 -41.36 -62.53 -102.68
CA MET A 262 -42.24 -61.91 -103.66
C MET A 262 -41.53 -61.73 -105.01
N ARG A 263 -40.27 -61.28 -105.01
CA ARG A 263 -39.45 -61.21 -106.24
C ARG A 263 -39.19 -62.59 -106.84
N GLN A 264 -38.86 -63.60 -106.04
CA GLN A 264 -38.64 -64.96 -106.52
C GLN A 264 -39.92 -65.52 -107.16
N LEU A 265 -41.06 -65.41 -106.48
CA LEU A 265 -42.35 -65.81 -107.04
C LEU A 265 -42.68 -65.05 -108.33
N GLN A 266 -42.32 -63.77 -108.41
CA GLN A 266 -42.50 -62.99 -109.62
C GLN A 266 -41.61 -63.50 -110.77
N THR A 267 -40.35 -63.83 -110.51
CA THR A 267 -39.46 -64.47 -111.48
C THR A 267 -39.97 -65.86 -111.89
N ASP A 268 -40.50 -66.65 -110.97
CA ASP A 268 -41.07 -67.97 -111.26
C ASP A 268 -42.34 -67.87 -112.12
N ILE A 269 -43.20 -66.87 -111.85
CA ILE A 269 -44.37 -66.54 -112.69
C ILE A 269 -43.91 -66.12 -114.08
N GLU A 270 -42.91 -65.25 -114.19
CA GLU A 270 -42.34 -64.83 -115.48
C GLU A 270 -41.75 -66.01 -116.25
N ALA A 271 -40.98 -66.89 -115.59
CA ALA A 271 -40.41 -68.10 -116.20
C ALA A 271 -41.50 -69.09 -116.64
N SER A 272 -42.53 -69.32 -115.82
CA SER A 272 -43.69 -70.15 -116.19
C SER A 272 -44.46 -69.54 -117.36
N ASN A 273 -44.61 -68.21 -117.40
CA ASN A 273 -45.23 -67.52 -118.53
C ASN A 273 -44.37 -67.63 -119.79
N SER A 274 -43.05 -67.45 -119.71
CA SER A 274 -42.14 -67.64 -120.84
C SER A 274 -42.17 -69.08 -121.34
N GLN A 275 -42.18 -70.08 -120.46
CA GLN A 275 -42.29 -71.48 -120.84
C GLN A 275 -43.67 -71.81 -121.43
N ALA A 276 -44.74 -71.19 -120.92
CA ALA A 276 -46.06 -71.28 -121.51
C ALA A 276 -46.10 -70.62 -122.90
N LEU A 277 -45.43 -69.48 -123.08
CA LEU A 277 -45.29 -68.79 -124.36
C LEU A 277 -44.50 -69.62 -125.36
N GLU A 278 -43.39 -70.25 -124.94
CA GLU A 278 -42.62 -71.17 -125.79
C GLU A 278 -43.43 -72.41 -126.16
N LYS A 279 -44.20 -72.98 -125.22
CA LYS A 279 -45.12 -74.09 -125.53
C LYS A 279 -46.26 -73.65 -126.45
N GLU A 280 -46.79 -72.44 -126.28
CA GLU A 280 -47.78 -71.87 -127.19
C GLU A 280 -47.15 -71.59 -128.57
N GLU A 281 -45.91 -71.13 -128.63
CA GLU A 281 -45.19 -70.91 -129.89
C GLU A 281 -44.85 -72.24 -130.57
N MET A 282 -44.47 -73.27 -129.83
CA MET A 282 -44.27 -74.64 -130.32
C MET A 282 -45.59 -75.23 -130.81
N ALA A 283 -46.69 -75.04 -130.08
CA ALA A 283 -48.03 -75.43 -130.51
C ALA A 283 -48.49 -74.62 -131.72
N ARG A 284 -48.15 -73.33 -131.83
CA ARG A 284 -48.39 -72.50 -133.03
C ARG A 284 -47.58 -73.01 -134.21
N LYS A 285 -46.31 -73.39 -134.02
CA LYS A 285 -45.48 -74.01 -135.06
C LYS A 285 -46.06 -75.36 -135.49
N GLU A 286 -46.51 -76.20 -134.56
CA GLU A 286 -47.22 -77.45 -134.89
C GLU A 286 -48.56 -77.19 -135.60
N VAL A 287 -49.33 -76.18 -135.20
CA VAL A 287 -50.57 -75.76 -135.87
C VAL A 287 -50.27 -75.21 -137.26
N ASP A 288 -49.18 -74.47 -137.44
CA ASP A 288 -48.78 -73.92 -138.74
C ASP A 288 -48.20 -75.03 -139.65
N GLU A 289 -47.50 -76.02 -139.10
CA GLU A 289 -47.08 -77.24 -139.81
C GLU A 289 -48.30 -78.07 -140.25
N LEU A 290 -49.30 -78.24 -139.38
CA LEU A 290 -50.56 -78.90 -139.70
C LEU A 290 -51.38 -78.10 -140.72
N LYS A 291 -51.38 -76.77 -140.65
CA LYS A 291 -51.98 -75.91 -141.69
C LYS A 291 -51.27 -76.09 -143.03
N LEU A 292 -49.93 -76.20 -143.04
CA LEU A 292 -49.16 -76.41 -144.27
C LEU A 292 -49.46 -77.78 -144.89
N GLN A 293 -49.61 -78.83 -144.07
CA GLN A 293 -50.08 -80.16 -144.52
C GLN A 293 -51.52 -80.14 -145.06
N ILE A 294 -52.42 -79.39 -144.42
CA ILE A 294 -53.78 -79.20 -144.92
C ILE A 294 -53.77 -78.42 -146.25
N GLN A 295 -52.87 -77.45 -146.42
CA GLN A 295 -52.72 -76.67 -147.63
C GLN A 295 -52.13 -77.49 -148.80
N GLU A 296 -51.27 -78.48 -148.53
CA GLU A 296 -50.76 -79.44 -149.53
C GLU A 296 -51.81 -80.50 -149.93
N CYS A 297 -52.71 -80.92 -149.03
CA CYS A 297 -53.80 -81.84 -149.38
C CYS A 297 -54.98 -81.19 -150.13
N LEU A 298 -55.14 -79.86 -150.08
CA LEU A 298 -56.27 -79.16 -150.72
C LEU A 298 -56.04 -78.77 -152.19
N LEU A 299 -54.84 -78.97 -152.75
CA LEU A 299 -54.52 -78.64 -154.15
C LEU A 299 -54.77 -79.77 -155.17
N ALA A 300 -55.21 -80.95 -154.73
CA ALA A 300 -55.35 -82.13 -155.60
C ALA A 300 -56.77 -82.69 -155.73
N ARG A 301 -57.82 -82.01 -155.23
CA ARG A 301 -59.19 -82.50 -155.39
C ARG A 301 -60.20 -81.41 -155.72
N GLU A 302 -60.50 -81.38 -157.02
CA GLU A 302 -61.81 -81.08 -157.62
C GLU A 302 -62.25 -79.60 -157.57
N HIS A 303 -62.28 -78.87 -158.69
CA HIS A 303 -63.21 -79.11 -159.80
C HIS A 303 -64.52 -79.74 -159.32
N GLU A 304 -65.40 -78.99 -158.66
CA GLU A 304 -66.80 -78.78 -159.05
C GLU A 304 -67.50 -77.87 -158.02
N LYS A 305 -68.16 -76.82 -158.54
CA LYS A 305 -69.13 -75.93 -157.88
C LYS A 305 -68.63 -74.92 -156.84
N HIS A 306 -68.25 -73.77 -157.40
CA HIS A 306 -68.99 -72.50 -157.31
C HIS A 306 -69.33 -71.87 -155.94
N VAL A 307 -69.05 -70.54 -155.90
CA VAL A 307 -69.75 -69.46 -155.17
C VAL A 307 -69.31 -69.35 -153.70
N SER A 308 -68.92 -68.21 -153.13
CA SER A 308 -68.87 -66.80 -153.56
C SER A 308 -68.03 -66.03 -152.52
N GLU A 309 -67.42 -64.92 -152.96
CA GLU A 309 -67.38 -63.58 -152.31
C GLU A 309 -66.81 -63.45 -150.87
N LEU A 310 -65.72 -62.68 -150.73
CA LEU A 310 -65.67 -61.23 -150.41
C LEU A 310 -65.43 -61.09 -148.89
N GLU A 311 -64.26 -60.58 -148.45
CA GLU A 311 -64.09 -59.15 -148.13
C GLU A 311 -65.33 -58.62 -147.37
N GLU A 312 -65.28 -58.11 -146.15
CA GLU A 312 -64.39 -57.08 -145.64
C GLU A 312 -64.94 -56.64 -144.25
N SER A 313 -64.12 -55.90 -143.51
CA SER A 313 -64.51 -54.70 -142.74
C SER A 313 -65.31 -54.77 -141.41
N MET A 314 -64.61 -54.30 -140.37
CA MET A 314 -65.00 -53.25 -139.41
C MET A 314 -66.37 -53.22 -138.69
N ARG A 315 -66.21 -53.04 -137.36
CA ARG A 315 -66.90 -52.13 -136.42
C ARG A 315 -68.26 -52.54 -135.81
N ALA A 316 -68.21 -52.69 -134.47
CA ALA A 316 -68.72 -51.74 -133.46
C ALA A 316 -69.63 -52.33 -132.36
N LEU A 317 -69.21 -52.04 -131.12
CA LEU A 317 -69.99 -51.78 -129.89
C LEU A 317 -70.86 -52.90 -129.29
N ASN A 318 -70.61 -53.29 -128.04
CA ASN A 318 -71.08 -52.59 -126.83
C ASN A 318 -70.95 -53.46 -125.54
N ASN A 319 -70.93 -52.75 -124.39
CA ASN A 319 -71.18 -53.15 -122.99
C ASN A 319 -70.01 -53.78 -122.20
N LYS A 320 -69.75 -53.49 -120.92
CA LYS A 320 -70.03 -52.37 -119.98
C LYS A 320 -69.37 -52.79 -118.63
N HIS A 321 -69.05 -51.81 -117.77
CA HIS A 321 -68.58 -51.90 -116.36
C HIS A 321 -67.12 -52.35 -116.09
N PHE A 322 -66.44 -51.98 -115.01
CA PHE A 322 -66.33 -50.77 -114.14
C PHE A 322 -65.27 -51.15 -113.05
N HIS A 323 -64.31 -50.28 -112.72
CA HIS A 323 -63.70 -50.11 -111.38
C HIS A 323 -63.02 -48.73 -111.41
N SER A 324 -63.36 -47.77 -110.55
CA SER A 324 -62.87 -47.68 -109.17
C SER A 324 -63.63 -46.57 -108.39
N PRO A 325 -63.89 -46.72 -107.07
CA PRO A 325 -64.12 -45.61 -106.12
C PRO A 325 -62.92 -45.53 -105.13
N GLU A 326 -62.38 -44.39 -104.68
CA GLU A 326 -62.91 -43.11 -104.16
C GLU A 326 -63.55 -43.19 -102.75
N ASN A 327 -62.87 -42.58 -101.74
CA ASN A 327 -63.37 -41.63 -100.70
C ASN A 327 -62.47 -41.57 -99.45
N HIS A 328 -62.29 -40.48 -98.71
CA HIS A 328 -62.70 -39.06 -98.79
C HIS A 328 -61.83 -38.29 -97.76
N GLY A 329 -61.35 -37.07 -98.05
CA GLY A 329 -61.94 -35.78 -97.58
C GLY A 329 -60.97 -35.13 -96.58
N VAL A 330 -60.20 -34.07 -96.88
CA VAL A 330 -60.48 -32.67 -97.28
C VAL A 330 -61.27 -31.88 -96.24
N GLU A 331 -60.66 -30.77 -95.79
CA GLU A 331 -61.18 -29.43 -95.46
C GLU A 331 -60.43 -28.83 -94.25
N GLN A 332 -60.23 -27.52 -94.06
CA GLN A 332 -60.10 -26.32 -94.92
C GLN A 332 -59.66 -25.18 -93.97
N ASN A 333 -58.80 -24.31 -94.50
CA ASN A 333 -58.42 -22.92 -94.16
C ASN A 333 -59.07 -22.08 -93.02
N GLY A 334 -58.24 -21.13 -92.55
CA GLY A 334 -58.56 -19.78 -92.03
C GLY A 334 -58.27 -19.62 -90.53
N GLU A 335 -57.78 -18.53 -89.95
CA GLU A 335 -57.28 -17.21 -90.36
C GLU A 335 -56.76 -16.53 -89.06
N VAL A 336 -55.78 -15.62 -89.17
CA VAL A 336 -55.38 -14.55 -88.21
C VAL A 336 -55.06 -14.91 -86.74
N ALA A 337 -53.80 -14.71 -86.35
CA ALA A 337 -53.47 -13.95 -85.14
C ALA A 337 -52.05 -13.36 -85.23
N ALA A 338 -52.00 -12.06 -85.54
CA ALA A 338 -50.84 -11.21 -85.36
C ALA A 338 -50.56 -10.96 -83.87
N ALA A 339 -50.21 -12.01 -83.12
CA ALA A 339 -49.95 -11.95 -81.68
C ALA A 339 -48.47 -12.20 -81.31
N ASP A 340 -47.66 -12.75 -82.23
CA ASP A 340 -46.30 -13.23 -81.90
C ASP A 340 -45.15 -12.28 -82.30
N VAL A 341 -45.44 -11.07 -82.78
CA VAL A 341 -44.40 -10.05 -83.07
C VAL A 341 -44.42 -8.87 -82.09
N ILE A 342 -45.56 -8.58 -81.46
CA ILE A 342 -45.68 -7.50 -80.46
C ILE A 342 -45.21 -7.97 -79.07
N GLN A 343 -45.42 -9.24 -78.73
CA GLN A 343 -44.98 -9.81 -77.45
C GLN A 343 -43.44 -9.92 -77.38
N LEU A 344 -42.78 -10.35 -78.46
CA LEU A 344 -41.30 -10.41 -78.55
C LEU A 344 -40.63 -9.03 -78.66
N GLN A 345 -41.33 -7.96 -79.07
CA GLN A 345 -40.82 -6.57 -79.04
C GLN A 345 -41.06 -5.86 -77.70
N LYS A 346 -42.12 -6.23 -76.97
CA LYS A 346 -42.42 -5.71 -75.63
C LYS A 346 -41.46 -6.29 -74.59
N ASP A 347 -41.21 -7.59 -74.66
CA ASP A 347 -40.28 -8.28 -73.77
C ASP A 347 -38.82 -7.82 -74.01
N ASN A 348 -38.46 -7.45 -75.25
CA ASN A 348 -37.14 -6.86 -75.55
C ASN A 348 -36.96 -5.46 -74.95
N ARG A 349 -38.00 -4.61 -74.98
CA ARG A 349 -37.97 -3.28 -74.31
C ARG A 349 -37.92 -3.41 -72.79
N GLU A 350 -38.62 -4.38 -72.22
CA GLU A 350 -38.68 -4.59 -70.77
C GLU A 350 -37.36 -5.17 -70.22
N LEU A 351 -36.69 -6.03 -71.00
CA LEU A 351 -35.34 -6.49 -70.72
C LEU A 351 -34.28 -5.38 -70.89
N GLU A 352 -34.39 -4.52 -71.91
CA GLU A 352 -33.53 -3.33 -72.05
C GLU A 352 -33.71 -2.33 -70.88
N GLN A 353 -34.95 -2.12 -70.42
CA GLN A 353 -35.27 -1.28 -69.25
C GLN A 353 -34.66 -1.88 -67.97
N GLN A 354 -34.77 -3.20 -67.76
CA GLN A 354 -34.13 -3.88 -66.61
C GLN A 354 -32.60 -3.83 -66.67
N ILE A 355 -32.00 -3.91 -67.85
CA ILE A 355 -30.55 -3.75 -68.01
C ILE A 355 -30.11 -2.32 -67.70
N ALA A 356 -30.88 -1.30 -68.12
CA ALA A 356 -30.60 0.09 -67.78
C ALA A 356 -30.72 0.37 -66.27
N GLU A 357 -31.73 -0.18 -65.60
CA GLU A 357 -31.93 -0.06 -64.16
C GLU A 357 -30.84 -0.80 -63.36
N LYS A 358 -30.48 -2.02 -63.77
CA LYS A 358 -29.36 -2.75 -63.15
C LYS A 358 -28.01 -2.07 -63.38
N ASN A 359 -27.79 -1.44 -64.54
CA ASN A 359 -26.60 -0.62 -64.78
C ASN A 359 -26.57 0.65 -63.91
N LYS A 360 -27.72 1.26 -63.61
CA LYS A 360 -27.84 2.37 -62.65
C LYS A 360 -27.52 1.91 -61.22
N MET A 361 -27.97 0.71 -60.84
CA MET A 361 -27.67 0.10 -59.54
C MET A 361 -26.19 -0.25 -59.41
N ILE A 362 -25.55 -0.76 -60.46
CA ILE A 362 -24.10 -1.02 -60.49
C ILE A 362 -23.31 0.28 -60.32
N LYS A 363 -23.69 1.37 -60.99
CA LYS A 363 -23.06 2.68 -60.79
C LYS A 363 -23.24 3.19 -59.35
N GLN A 364 -24.41 2.99 -58.74
CA GLN A 364 -24.64 3.33 -57.33
C GLN A 364 -23.81 2.47 -56.36
N LEU A 365 -23.66 1.18 -56.63
CA LEU A 365 -22.82 0.29 -55.82
C LEU A 365 -21.32 0.60 -56.00
N GLN A 366 -20.88 0.95 -57.21
CA GLN A 366 -19.51 1.41 -57.47
C GLN A 366 -19.22 2.77 -56.81
N GLN A 367 -20.19 3.68 -56.79
CA GLN A 367 -20.11 4.94 -56.06
C GLN A 367 -20.01 4.68 -54.55
N ARG A 368 -20.88 3.83 -53.99
CA ARG A 368 -20.80 3.42 -52.57
C ARG A 368 -19.47 2.73 -52.23
N MET A 369 -18.94 1.90 -53.12
CA MET A 369 -17.66 1.21 -52.90
C MET A 369 -16.47 2.19 -52.95
N THR A 370 -16.56 3.23 -53.78
CA THR A 370 -15.56 4.31 -53.84
C THR A 370 -15.61 5.19 -52.59
N GLU A 371 -16.80 5.49 -52.09
CA GLU A 371 -16.99 6.20 -50.82
C GLU A 371 -16.50 5.37 -49.62
N LEU A 372 -16.83 4.07 -49.59
CA LEU A 372 -16.29 3.13 -48.60
C LEU A 372 -14.77 3.04 -48.66
N LYS A 373 -14.16 2.98 -49.85
CA LYS A 373 -12.70 3.05 -50.01
C LYS A 373 -12.13 4.35 -49.44
N LYS A 374 -12.75 5.50 -49.70
CA LYS A 374 -12.31 6.79 -49.12
C LYS A 374 -12.45 6.83 -47.60
N THR A 375 -13.50 6.23 -47.05
CA THR A 375 -13.72 6.12 -45.59
C THR A 375 -12.70 5.17 -44.96
N LEU A 376 -12.49 3.98 -45.53
CA LEU A 376 -11.46 3.03 -45.11
C LEU A 376 -10.06 3.61 -45.20
N GLN A 377 -9.75 4.36 -46.25
CA GLN A 377 -8.45 5.01 -46.45
C GLN A 377 -8.24 6.20 -45.49
N LYS A 378 -9.32 6.85 -45.02
CA LYS A 378 -9.28 7.85 -43.93
C LYS A 378 -9.11 7.22 -42.56
N GLU A 379 -9.69 6.06 -42.31
CA GLU A 379 -9.55 5.34 -41.03
C GLU A 379 -8.20 4.62 -40.91
N LEU A 380 -7.63 4.14 -42.03
CA LEU A 380 -6.38 3.40 -42.04
C LEU A 380 -5.12 4.26 -41.95
N LYS A 381 -5.22 5.59 -41.82
CA LYS A 381 -4.14 6.57 -41.53
C LYS A 381 -2.70 6.02 -41.45
N ILE A 382 -2.19 5.51 -42.57
CA ILE A 382 -0.79 5.26 -42.86
C ILE A 382 -0.54 6.03 -44.15
N ARG A 383 0.27 7.09 -44.04
CA ARG A 383 0.72 7.94 -45.14
C ARG A 383 1.42 7.06 -46.20
N PRO A 384 1.27 7.36 -47.50
CA PRO A 384 2.22 6.91 -48.49
C PRO A 384 3.40 7.90 -48.50
N ASP A 385 4.65 7.42 -48.37
CA ASP A 385 5.71 7.82 -49.32
C ASP A 385 7.00 6.98 -49.19
N SER A 386 7.38 6.42 -50.33
CA SER A 386 8.70 6.46 -51.00
C SER A 386 10.04 6.28 -50.25
N GLU A 387 10.83 5.41 -50.89
CA GLU A 387 12.30 5.43 -51.08
C GLU A 387 13.25 4.60 -50.18
N ILE A 388 13.95 3.70 -50.89
CA ILE A 388 15.13 2.81 -50.65
C ILE A 388 16.41 3.68 -50.37
N PRO A 389 17.62 3.26 -49.87
CA PRO A 389 18.28 1.91 -49.69
C PRO A 389 19.15 1.68 -48.41
N GLU A 390 19.76 0.48 -48.34
CA GLU A 390 21.19 0.18 -48.05
C GLU A 390 21.61 -0.65 -46.81
N VAL A 391 21.95 -1.92 -47.09
CA VAL A 391 23.18 -2.69 -46.76
C VAL A 391 23.83 -2.55 -45.36
N ARG A 392 23.85 -3.67 -44.60
CA ARG A 392 25.02 -4.31 -43.92
C ARG A 392 24.53 -5.53 -43.10
N GLU A 393 24.78 -6.75 -43.55
CA GLU A 393 25.91 -7.64 -43.19
C GLU A 393 26.05 -8.03 -41.69
N LYS A 394 25.86 -9.35 -41.44
CA LYS A 394 26.55 -10.25 -40.46
C LYS A 394 26.28 -10.00 -38.97
N ALA A 395 26.11 -10.99 -38.08
CA ALA A 395 26.40 -12.43 -38.08
C ALA A 395 25.60 -13.15 -36.96
N ASN A 396 25.37 -14.47 -37.14
CA ASN A 396 25.55 -15.63 -36.22
C ASN A 396 25.28 -15.43 -34.72
N SER A 397 24.81 -16.36 -33.88
CA SER A 397 24.61 -17.82 -33.78
C SER A 397 23.73 -17.92 -32.51
N GLU A 398 22.87 -18.87 -32.18
CA GLU A 398 23.07 -20.31 -32.04
C GLU A 398 21.77 -20.81 -31.35
N VAL A 399 21.21 -21.91 -31.83
CA VAL A 399 20.16 -22.68 -31.13
C VAL A 399 20.86 -23.94 -30.60
N PRO A 400 20.41 -24.54 -29.49
CA PRO A 400 19.84 -25.87 -29.69
C PRO A 400 18.60 -26.16 -28.86
N ASN A 401 17.62 -26.75 -29.55
CA ASN A 401 16.52 -27.52 -28.98
C ASN A 401 17.02 -28.61 -28.03
N ALA A 402 16.25 -28.85 -26.96
CA ALA A 402 16.13 -30.18 -26.38
C ALA A 402 14.67 -30.41 -26.00
N SER A 403 14.05 -31.30 -26.75
CA SER A 403 12.76 -31.92 -26.49
C SER A 403 12.90 -32.98 -25.38
N VAL A 404 11.74 -33.47 -24.93
CA VAL A 404 11.45 -34.83 -24.41
C VAL A 404 11.25 -35.00 -22.87
N THR A 405 10.02 -35.46 -22.57
CA THR A 405 9.58 -36.50 -21.62
C THR A 405 9.22 -36.21 -20.16
N VAL A 406 7.91 -36.38 -19.94
CA VAL A 406 7.27 -37.01 -18.78
C VAL A 406 8.02 -38.27 -18.34
N THR A 407 8.44 -38.33 -17.07
CA THR A 407 8.67 -39.59 -16.33
C THR A 407 8.40 -39.41 -14.83
N ASN A 408 7.44 -40.17 -14.33
CA ASN A 408 7.36 -40.79 -12.98
C ASN A 408 7.49 -39.92 -11.72
N ASN A 409 6.33 -39.56 -11.16
CA ASN A 409 6.16 -39.00 -9.81
C ASN A 409 6.27 -40.03 -8.67
N SER A 410 6.85 -41.23 -8.90
CA SER A 410 6.92 -42.30 -7.90
C SER A 410 8.16 -42.24 -6.98
N ASP A 411 9.21 -41.48 -7.35
CA ASP A 411 10.44 -41.33 -6.53
C ASP A 411 10.32 -40.27 -5.42
N LEU A 412 9.26 -39.45 -5.45
CA LEU A 412 8.98 -38.44 -4.42
C LEU A 412 8.34 -39.01 -3.16
N ASN A 413 7.97 -40.29 -3.15
CA ASN A 413 7.32 -40.91 -1.99
C ASN A 413 8.35 -41.49 -1.01
N ASP A 414 9.39 -42.19 -1.50
CA ASP A 414 10.51 -42.68 -0.68
C ASP A 414 11.29 -41.52 -0.04
N SER A 415 11.50 -40.44 -0.79
CA SER A 415 12.14 -39.22 -0.27
C SER A 415 11.29 -38.53 0.81
N ARG A 416 9.97 -38.72 0.80
CA ARG A 416 9.03 -38.13 1.78
C ARG A 416 8.92 -38.97 3.04
N GLU A 417 9.03 -40.29 2.91
CA GLU A 417 8.98 -41.25 4.02
C GLU A 417 10.30 -41.27 4.82
N ILE A 418 11.46 -41.22 4.15
CA ILE A 418 12.77 -40.96 4.80
C ILE A 418 12.74 -39.62 5.54
N ASN A 419 12.06 -38.62 4.98
CA ASN A 419 11.87 -37.32 5.60
C ASN A 419 10.98 -37.43 6.86
N PHE A 420 9.94 -38.27 6.91
CA PHE A 420 9.12 -38.46 8.12
C PHE A 420 9.83 -39.20 9.25
N GLU A 421 10.58 -40.27 8.98
CA GLU A 421 11.38 -40.95 10.00
C GLU A 421 12.51 -40.06 10.53
N TYR A 422 13.21 -39.37 9.63
CA TYR A 422 14.25 -38.41 10.01
C TYR A 422 13.67 -37.22 10.76
N LEU A 423 12.55 -36.65 10.31
CA LEU A 423 11.82 -35.58 10.99
C LEU A 423 11.37 -36.02 12.39
N LYS A 424 10.86 -37.24 12.54
CA LYS A 424 10.51 -37.79 13.87
C LYS A 424 11.74 -37.82 14.78
N HIS A 425 12.90 -38.26 14.28
CA HIS A 425 14.15 -38.23 15.04
C HIS A 425 14.59 -36.80 15.38
N VAL A 426 14.59 -35.89 14.41
CA VAL A 426 15.01 -34.49 14.58
C VAL A 426 14.09 -33.76 15.56
N VAL A 427 12.76 -33.92 15.45
CA VAL A 427 11.80 -33.31 16.38
C VAL A 427 11.94 -33.90 17.78
N LEU A 428 12.07 -35.23 17.91
CA LEU A 428 12.25 -35.85 19.23
C LEU A 428 13.56 -35.38 19.88
N LYS A 429 14.66 -35.30 19.11
CA LYS A 429 15.95 -34.79 19.57
C LYS A 429 15.87 -33.31 19.93
N PHE A 430 15.21 -32.49 19.11
CA PHE A 430 14.98 -31.07 19.36
C PHE A 430 14.23 -30.84 20.68
N MET A 431 13.19 -31.64 20.95
CA MET A 431 12.38 -31.53 22.18
C MET A 431 13.06 -32.11 23.42
N SER A 432 14.08 -32.96 23.27
CA SER A 432 14.70 -33.71 24.38
C SER A 432 16.14 -33.31 24.69
N CYS A 433 16.78 -32.47 23.87
CA CYS A 433 18.15 -31.99 24.07
C CYS A 433 18.21 -30.70 24.89
N ARG A 434 19.43 -30.28 25.29
CA ARG A 434 19.65 -29.01 26.00
C ARG A 434 19.39 -27.84 25.06
N GLU A 435 18.98 -26.70 25.60
CA GLU A 435 18.62 -25.51 24.82
C GLU A 435 19.74 -25.07 23.86
N SER A 436 21.00 -25.15 24.28
CA SER A 436 22.17 -24.85 23.43
C SER A 436 22.31 -25.77 22.22
N GLU A 437 21.94 -27.05 22.35
CA GLU A 437 21.98 -28.03 21.26
C GLU A 437 20.77 -27.90 20.34
N ALA A 438 19.60 -27.59 20.92
CA ALA A 438 18.38 -27.31 20.17
C ALA A 438 18.57 -26.13 19.20
N PHE A 439 19.40 -25.14 19.56
CA PHE A 439 19.70 -23.99 18.67
C PHE A 439 20.33 -24.42 17.34
N HIS A 440 21.20 -25.43 17.35
CA HIS A 440 21.80 -25.98 16.13
C HIS A 440 20.81 -26.81 15.31
N LEU A 441 19.82 -27.41 15.96
CA LEU A 441 18.78 -28.21 15.33
C LEU A 441 17.67 -27.36 14.68
N ILE A 442 17.58 -26.07 14.99
CA ILE A 442 16.60 -25.15 14.36
C ILE A 442 16.68 -25.22 12.84
N LYS A 443 17.88 -25.11 12.24
CA LYS A 443 18.04 -25.18 10.78
C LYS A 443 17.57 -26.51 10.19
N ALA A 444 17.81 -27.62 10.89
CA ALA A 444 17.35 -28.94 10.44
C ALA A 444 15.82 -29.01 10.48
N VAL A 445 15.19 -28.54 11.56
CA VAL A 445 13.73 -28.48 11.69
C VAL A 445 13.12 -27.56 10.64
N SER A 446 13.71 -26.37 10.40
CA SER A 446 13.25 -25.43 9.37
C SER A 446 13.22 -26.03 7.98
N VAL A 447 14.28 -26.75 7.60
CA VAL A 447 14.38 -27.38 6.28
C VAL A 447 13.41 -28.55 6.15
N LEU A 448 13.27 -29.38 7.19
CA LEU A 448 12.39 -30.56 7.13
C LEU A 448 10.90 -30.20 7.15
N LEU A 449 10.53 -29.13 7.85
CA LEU A 449 9.15 -28.65 7.98
C LEU A 449 8.80 -27.50 7.03
N ASN A 450 9.74 -27.05 6.20
CA ASN A 450 9.61 -25.89 5.30
C ASN A 450 9.15 -24.62 6.03
N PHE A 451 9.83 -24.27 7.11
CA PHE A 451 9.56 -23.01 7.81
C PHE A 451 9.95 -21.80 6.98
N SER A 452 9.14 -20.75 7.09
CA SER A 452 9.50 -19.43 6.61
C SER A 452 10.65 -18.86 7.47
N GLN A 453 11.32 -17.83 6.95
CA GLN A 453 12.40 -17.17 7.69
C GLN A 453 11.90 -16.56 9.01
N GLU A 454 10.64 -16.13 9.04
CA GLU A 454 9.95 -15.59 10.21
C GLU A 454 9.67 -16.69 11.25
N GLU A 455 9.20 -17.86 10.82
CA GLU A 455 8.95 -19.01 11.69
C GLU A 455 10.25 -19.55 12.31
N GLU A 456 11.34 -19.61 11.51
CA GLU A 456 12.67 -19.95 12.01
C GLU A 456 13.18 -18.95 13.05
N ASN A 457 13.01 -17.65 12.79
CA ASN A 457 13.45 -16.59 13.70
C ASN A 457 12.66 -16.60 15.02
N MET A 458 11.36 -16.89 14.97
CA MET A 458 10.53 -17.04 16.17
C MET A 458 11.03 -18.16 17.08
N LEU A 459 11.46 -19.29 16.51
CA LEU A 459 12.06 -20.39 17.27
C LEU A 459 13.39 -19.99 17.89
N LYS A 460 14.25 -19.26 17.16
CA LYS A 460 15.52 -18.73 17.70
C LYS A 460 15.29 -17.78 18.86
N GLU A 461 14.42 -16.78 18.70
CA GLU A 461 14.09 -15.81 19.74
C GLU A 461 13.53 -16.49 20.99
N THR A 462 12.69 -17.52 20.81
CA THR A 462 12.12 -18.30 21.92
C THR A 462 13.18 -19.09 22.67
N LEU A 463 14.15 -19.66 21.96
CA LEU A 463 15.24 -20.43 22.56
C LEU A 463 16.27 -19.52 23.25
N GLU A 464 16.59 -18.38 22.65
CA GLU A 464 17.45 -17.34 23.24
C GLU A 464 16.84 -16.76 24.52
N TYR A 465 15.53 -16.53 24.53
CA TYR A 465 14.80 -16.17 25.74
C TYR A 465 14.93 -17.24 26.83
N LYS A 466 14.78 -18.52 26.49
CA LYS A 466 14.94 -19.61 27.47
C LYS A 466 16.37 -19.76 28.00
N MET A 467 17.37 -19.39 27.22
CA MET A 467 18.78 -19.39 27.64
C MET A 467 19.19 -18.12 28.39
N SER A 468 18.39 -17.06 28.32
CA SER A 468 18.67 -15.78 28.96
C SER A 468 17.94 -15.62 30.29
N TRP A 469 18.66 -15.23 31.34
CA TRP A 469 18.08 -14.96 32.67
C TRP A 469 17.27 -13.65 32.71
N PHE A 470 17.53 -12.72 31.79
CA PHE A 470 17.00 -11.34 31.82
C PHE A 470 16.16 -10.96 30.59
N GLY A 471 15.89 -11.90 29.69
CA GLY A 471 15.09 -11.63 28.50
C GLY A 471 13.60 -11.46 28.81
N SER A 472 12.89 -10.68 27.99
CA SER A 472 11.43 -10.66 27.95
C SER A 472 10.93 -11.76 27.01
N LYS A 473 9.81 -12.42 27.34
CA LYS A 473 9.22 -13.46 26.48
C LYS A 473 8.89 -12.86 25.10
N PRO A 474 9.37 -13.45 23.98
CA PRO A 474 9.12 -12.92 22.65
C PRO A 474 7.62 -12.90 22.34
N SER A 475 7.15 -11.86 21.67
CA SER A 475 5.74 -11.75 21.28
C SER A 475 5.45 -12.69 20.11
N PRO A 476 4.31 -13.41 20.11
CA PRO A 476 3.93 -14.24 18.97
C PRO A 476 3.57 -13.32 17.79
N LYS A 477 4.57 -13.05 16.93
CA LYS A 477 4.38 -12.34 15.67
C LYS A 477 3.79 -13.30 14.64
N GLY A 478 2.47 -13.37 14.57
CA GLY A 478 1.74 -14.15 13.57
C GLY A 478 0.87 -15.24 14.17
N SER A 479 -0.31 -15.41 13.58
CA SER A 479 -1.20 -16.53 13.86
C SER A 479 -0.45 -17.81 13.51
N ILE A 480 -0.21 -18.69 14.49
CA ILE A 480 0.05 -20.11 14.23
C ILE A 480 -1.28 -20.67 13.69
N ARG A 481 -1.62 -20.32 12.45
CA ARG A 481 -2.76 -20.90 11.76
C ARG A 481 -2.31 -22.31 11.41
N PRO A 482 -2.99 -23.36 11.87
CA PRO A 482 -2.64 -24.72 11.47
C PRO A 482 -2.68 -24.77 9.94
N SER A 483 -1.58 -25.14 9.29
CA SER A 483 -1.48 -25.28 7.82
C SER A 483 -2.36 -26.40 7.24
N ILE A 484 -3.29 -26.91 8.04
CA ILE A 484 -4.29 -27.93 7.74
C ILE A 484 -5.66 -27.48 8.25
N SER A 485 -6.14 -26.32 7.77
CA SER A 485 -7.59 -26.07 7.72
C SER A 485 -8.10 -26.45 6.33
N SER A 486 -8.32 -27.74 6.09
CA SER A 486 -9.30 -28.15 5.08
C SER A 486 -10.67 -27.60 5.49
N PRO A 487 -11.47 -27.06 4.56
CA PRO A 487 -12.78 -26.53 4.89
C PRO A 487 -13.65 -27.68 5.41
N ARG A 488 -14.32 -27.45 6.56
CA ARG A 488 -15.37 -28.35 7.06
C ARG A 488 -16.36 -28.60 5.94
N THR A 489 -16.46 -29.85 5.50
CA THR A 489 -17.62 -30.36 4.76
C THR A 489 -18.84 -30.21 5.66
N LEU A 490 -19.85 -29.50 5.17
CA LEU A 490 -21.19 -29.45 5.75
C LEU A 490 -21.83 -30.84 5.70
N TRP A 491 -22.08 -31.41 6.87
CA TRP A 491 -23.18 -32.34 7.14
C TRP A 491 -23.77 -31.98 8.50
#